data_AF-A0A7R9UMI8-F1
#
_entry.id   AF-A0A7R9UMI8-F1
#
_cell.length_a   1.000
_cell.length_b   1.000
_cell.length_c   1.000
_cell.angle_alpha   90.00
_cell.angle_beta   90.00
_cell.angle_gamma   90.00
#
_symmetry.space_group_name_H-M   'P 1'
#
loop_
_entity.id
_entity.type
_entity.pdbx_description
1 polymer ?
#
loop_
_entity_poly.entity_id
_entity_poly.type
_entity_poly.pdbx_seq_one_letter_code
_entity_poly.pdbx_strand_id
1 'polypeptide(L)'
;RGTPPVLVVIAAVTVAGASQLRRSEGGVWASVSSMTLGIASAVMFVTLVASAYFIEDTAEKYRDELEKLPRDEEVDALERRKEEAARIFGAATAWARTRARSARPMPWWMRANLALGAALQIVACYAAQFFGSLCFAPFEMTDSIDEQLDGDWTNLFLPAGRVVILVWFVSCANLAVFRLWAQLRVRAYVRDSADDLAFKDVDQVRAMSTTTASAAQISESRP
;
A
#
# COMPACT_ATOMS: atom_id res chain seq x y z
N ARG A 1 27.51 13.47 11.38
CA ARG A 1 28.34 12.29 11.02
C ARG A 1 27.63 11.04 11.56
N GLY A 2 26.74 10.43 10.76
CA GLY A 2 25.81 9.38 11.21
C GLY A 2 26.00 8.01 10.53
N THR A 3 27.15 7.78 9.90
CA THR A 3 27.47 6.53 9.19
C THR A 3 27.71 5.28 10.06
N PRO A 4 28.17 5.35 11.33
CA PRO A 4 28.45 4.14 12.11
C PRO A 4 27.28 3.13 12.25
N PRO A 5 26.03 3.53 12.58
CA PRO A 5 24.93 2.56 12.69
C PRO A 5 24.58 1.91 11.35
N VAL A 6 24.72 2.63 10.24
CA VAL A 6 24.46 2.10 8.89
C VAL A 6 25.47 1.03 8.52
N LEU A 7 26.75 1.24 8.85
CA LEU A 7 27.82 0.27 8.57
C LEU A 7 27.62 -1.05 9.34
N VAL A 8 27.11 -0.99 10.57
CA VAL A 8 26.81 -2.18 11.38
C VAL A 8 25.72 -3.04 10.73
N VAL A 9 24.64 -2.41 10.24
CA VAL A 9 23.56 -3.13 9.56
C VAL A 9 24.05 -3.73 8.25
N ILE A 10 24.78 -2.96 7.44
CA ILE A 10 25.33 -3.45 6.17
C ILE A 10 26.24 -4.65 6.44
N ALA A 11 27.15 -4.57 7.41
CA ALA A 11 28.04 -5.67 7.76
C ALA A 11 27.28 -6.93 8.21
N ALA A 12 26.23 -6.79 9.03
CA ALA A 12 25.41 -7.93 9.45
C ALA A 12 24.70 -8.61 8.26
N VAL A 13 24.12 -7.82 7.34
CA VAL A 13 23.39 -8.35 6.18
C VAL A 13 24.34 -8.94 5.14
N THR A 14 25.51 -8.33 4.91
CA THR A 14 26.50 -8.87 3.97
C THR A 14 27.14 -10.15 4.49
N VAL A 15 27.41 -10.25 5.80
CA VAL A 15 27.89 -11.50 6.42
C VAL A 15 26.82 -12.59 6.34
N ALA A 16 25.54 -12.27 6.55
CA ALA A 16 24.44 -13.23 6.37
C ALA A 16 24.26 -13.67 4.90
N GLY A 17 24.48 -12.76 3.95
CA GLY A 17 24.48 -13.12 2.52
C GLY A 17 25.68 -14.00 2.14
N ALA A 18 26.87 -13.66 2.65
CA ALA A 18 28.10 -14.43 2.40
C ALA A 18 28.05 -15.83 3.03
N SER A 19 27.43 -15.99 4.20
CA SER A 19 27.26 -17.31 4.83
C SER A 19 26.32 -18.20 4.02
N GLN A 20 25.23 -17.65 3.45
CA GLN A 20 24.31 -18.40 2.60
C GLN A 20 25.01 -18.99 1.35
N LEU A 21 26.04 -18.35 0.81
CA LEU A 21 26.82 -18.89 -0.31
C LEU A 21 27.60 -20.17 0.08
N ARG A 22 27.95 -20.35 1.35
CA ARG A 22 28.64 -21.56 1.86
C ARG A 22 27.70 -22.60 2.43
N ARG A 23 26.38 -22.39 2.33
CA ARG A 23 25.38 -23.32 2.86
C ARG A 23 25.49 -24.71 2.24
N SER A 24 25.94 -24.77 0.99
CA SER A 24 26.14 -25.96 0.16
C SER A 24 27.21 -26.93 0.66
N GLU A 25 28.22 -26.40 1.36
CA GLU A 25 29.33 -27.18 1.92
C GLU A 25 28.85 -28.13 3.05
N GLY A 26 27.59 -28.01 3.48
CA GLY A 26 26.96 -28.87 4.48
C GLY A 26 27.53 -28.70 5.89
N GLY A 27 27.02 -29.50 6.83
CA GLY A 27 27.51 -29.53 8.21
C GLY A 27 27.33 -28.21 8.98
N VAL A 28 28.43 -27.66 9.52
CA VAL A 28 28.43 -26.46 10.37
C VAL A 28 27.95 -25.22 9.60
N TRP A 29 28.22 -25.14 8.29
CA TRP A 29 27.88 -23.96 7.49
C TRP A 29 26.38 -23.76 7.30
N ALA A 30 25.57 -24.82 7.29
CA ALA A 30 24.12 -24.72 7.23
C ALA A 30 23.53 -24.08 8.51
N SER A 31 24.07 -24.46 9.66
CA SER A 31 23.70 -23.88 10.96
C SER A 31 24.15 -22.43 11.08
N VAL A 32 25.38 -22.12 10.69
CA VAL A 32 25.93 -20.75 10.69
C VAL A 32 25.12 -19.84 9.78
N SER A 33 24.71 -20.31 8.59
CA SER A 33 23.86 -19.54 7.66
C SER A 33 22.51 -19.18 8.28
N SER A 34 21.87 -20.15 8.93
CA SER A 34 20.58 -19.94 9.59
C SER A 34 20.68 -19.00 10.79
N MET A 35 21.74 -19.13 11.59
CA MET A 35 21.99 -18.25 12.75
C MET A 35 22.33 -16.83 12.32
N THR A 36 23.20 -16.64 11.34
CA THR A 36 23.58 -15.32 10.83
C THR A 36 22.41 -14.60 10.20
N LEU A 37 21.54 -15.30 9.46
CA LEU A 37 20.29 -14.74 8.95
C LEU A 37 19.35 -14.31 10.09
N GLY A 38 19.22 -15.13 11.13
CA GLY A 38 18.43 -14.79 12.32
C GLY A 38 18.95 -13.54 13.03
N ILE A 39 20.27 -13.46 13.23
CA ILE A 39 20.93 -12.29 13.83
C ILE A 39 20.74 -11.04 12.96
N ALA A 40 20.97 -11.15 11.65
CA ALA A 40 20.76 -10.04 10.73
C ALA A 40 19.31 -9.53 10.77
N SER A 41 18.34 -10.44 10.83
CA SER A 41 16.92 -10.08 10.95
C SER A 41 16.62 -9.32 12.24
N ALA A 42 17.17 -9.77 13.37
CA ALA A 42 17.01 -9.09 14.65
C ALA A 42 17.66 -7.69 14.65
N VAL A 43 18.87 -7.57 14.10
CA VAL A 43 19.59 -6.28 13.98
C VAL A 43 18.83 -5.31 13.09
N MET A 44 18.27 -5.78 11.96
CA MET A 44 17.43 -4.96 11.09
C MET A 44 16.19 -4.46 11.82
N PHE A 45 15.53 -5.34 12.60
CA PHE A 45 14.33 -4.96 13.36
C PHE A 45 14.64 -3.90 14.44
N VAL A 46 15.70 -4.09 15.21
CA VAL A 46 16.13 -3.10 16.23
C VAL A 46 16.48 -1.78 15.59
N THR A 47 17.18 -1.81 14.46
CA THR A 47 17.56 -0.59 13.75
C THR A 47 16.33 0.14 13.22
N LEU A 48 15.36 -0.58 12.66
CA LEU A 48 14.09 0.01 12.20
C LEU A 48 13.37 0.75 13.33
N VAL A 49 13.25 0.13 14.49
CA VAL A 49 12.60 0.73 15.67
C VAL A 49 13.38 1.93 16.17
N ALA A 50 14.71 1.82 16.28
CA ALA A 50 15.56 2.94 16.70
C ALA A 50 15.48 4.12 15.72
N SER A 51 15.51 3.84 14.41
CA SER A 51 15.35 4.87 13.37
C SER A 51 14.00 5.57 13.49
N ALA A 52 12.90 4.84 13.67
CA ALA A 52 11.59 5.43 13.86
C ALA A 52 11.55 6.35 15.09
N TYR A 53 12.08 5.89 16.23
CA TYR A 53 12.16 6.68 17.46
C TYR A 53 12.96 7.97 17.27
N PHE A 54 14.14 7.92 16.64
CA PHE A 54 14.94 9.12 16.41
C PHE A 54 14.32 10.08 15.40
N ILE A 55 13.59 9.57 14.39
CA ILE A 55 12.83 10.40 13.46
C ILE A 55 11.75 11.16 14.22
N GLU A 56 10.97 10.49 15.07
CA GLU A 56 9.92 11.12 15.89
C GLU A 56 10.50 12.14 16.88
N ASP A 57 11.51 11.77 17.67
CA ASP A 57 12.16 12.66 18.63
C ASP A 57 12.78 13.90 17.97
N THR A 58 13.39 13.75 16.79
CA THR A 58 13.93 14.88 16.03
C THR A 58 12.81 15.73 15.44
N ALA A 59 11.76 15.11 14.90
CA ALA A 59 10.61 15.83 14.36
C ALA A 59 9.90 16.66 15.45
N GLU A 60 9.80 16.15 16.68
CA GLU A 60 9.24 16.88 17.81
C GLU A 60 10.13 18.03 18.29
N LYS A 61 11.44 17.79 18.47
CA LYS A 61 12.38 18.81 18.95
C LYS A 61 12.49 20.02 18.04
N TYR A 62 12.42 19.79 16.73
CA TYR A 62 12.56 20.83 15.73
C TYR A 62 11.22 21.26 15.13
N ARG A 63 10.10 20.85 15.71
CA ARG A 63 8.77 21.17 15.21
C ARG A 63 8.56 22.67 15.02
N ASP A 64 8.92 23.48 16.01
CA ASP A 64 8.75 24.93 15.97
C ASP A 64 9.65 25.62 14.93
N GLU A 65 10.78 25.00 14.56
CA GLU A 65 11.66 25.47 13.48
C GLU A 65 11.13 25.04 12.11
N LEU A 66 10.65 23.80 12.00
CA LEU A 66 10.02 23.25 10.80
C LEU A 66 8.73 23.98 10.44
N GLU A 67 7.92 24.40 11.42
CA GLU A 67 6.70 25.19 11.21
C GLU A 67 6.99 26.61 10.67
N LYS A 68 8.21 27.14 10.90
CA LYS A 68 8.63 28.46 10.41
C LYS A 68 9.24 28.43 9.02
N LEU A 69 9.63 27.25 8.52
CA LEU A 69 10.15 27.13 7.16
C LEU A 69 9.02 27.43 6.17
N PRO A 70 9.28 28.25 5.13
CA PRO A 70 8.29 28.49 4.09
C PRO A 70 7.95 27.16 3.42
N ARG A 71 6.67 26.80 3.44
CA ARG A 71 6.18 25.60 2.76
C ARG A 71 6.41 25.75 1.26
N ASP A 72 7.01 24.72 0.67
CA ASP A 72 7.15 24.63 -0.77
C ASP A 72 5.75 24.44 -1.39
N GLU A 73 5.33 25.41 -2.21
CA GLU A 73 4.01 25.41 -2.85
C GLU A 73 3.77 24.14 -3.68
N GLU A 74 4.82 23.55 -4.28
CA GLU A 74 4.70 22.32 -5.06
C GLU A 74 4.37 21.12 -4.16
N VAL A 75 5.07 21.01 -3.03
CA VAL A 75 4.88 19.91 -2.08
C VAL A 75 3.52 20.04 -1.39
N ASP A 76 3.15 21.24 -0.94
CA ASP A 76 1.85 21.51 -0.32
C ASP A 76 0.69 21.21 -1.27
N ALA A 77 0.82 21.54 -2.55
CA ALA A 77 -0.18 21.22 -3.56
C ALA A 77 -0.31 19.70 -3.79
N LEU A 78 0.81 18.96 -3.79
CA LEU A 78 0.82 17.50 -3.91
C LEU A 78 0.23 16.81 -2.68
N GLU A 79 0.53 17.30 -1.48
CA GLU A 79 -0.03 16.77 -0.23
C GLU A 79 -1.54 16.99 -0.16
N ARG A 80 -2.02 18.20 -0.47
CA ARG A 80 -3.47 18.49 -0.56
C ARG A 80 -4.17 17.58 -1.56
N ARG A 81 -3.58 17.38 -2.74
CA ARG A 81 -4.14 16.45 -3.75
C ARG A 81 -4.19 15.01 -3.24
N LYS A 82 -3.14 14.54 -2.56
CA LYS A 82 -3.10 13.17 -1.98
C LYS A 82 -4.13 13.02 -0.87
N GLU A 83 -4.25 14.00 0.01
CA GLU A 83 -5.20 14.00 1.12
C GLU A 83 -6.65 14.06 0.61
N GLU A 84 -6.94 14.92 -0.37
CA GLU A 84 -8.24 14.97 -1.03
C GLU A 84 -8.57 13.66 -1.74
N ALA A 85 -7.62 13.09 -2.50
CA ALA A 85 -7.79 11.81 -3.15
C ALA A 85 -8.03 10.68 -2.14
N ALA A 86 -7.30 10.65 -1.02
CA ALA A 86 -7.48 9.68 0.05
C ALA A 86 -8.84 9.83 0.74
N ARG A 87 -9.28 11.06 0.99
CA ARG A 87 -10.60 11.37 1.57
C ARG A 87 -11.73 10.93 0.65
N ILE A 88 -11.64 11.27 -0.64
CA ILE A 88 -12.64 10.86 -1.65
C ILE A 88 -12.65 9.34 -1.81
N PHE A 89 -11.47 8.72 -1.87
CA PHE A 89 -11.35 7.26 -1.95
C PHE A 89 -12.00 6.60 -0.74
N GLY A 90 -11.66 7.04 0.48
CA GLY A 90 -12.24 6.52 1.72
C GLY A 90 -13.76 6.69 1.80
N ALA A 91 -14.28 7.82 1.35
CA ALA A 91 -15.73 8.06 1.28
C ALA A 91 -16.42 7.16 0.25
N ALA A 92 -15.82 6.96 -0.93
CA ALA A 92 -16.38 6.14 -2.00
C ALA A 92 -16.29 4.63 -1.73
N THR A 93 -15.26 4.18 -1.00
CA THR A 93 -15.03 2.77 -0.66
C THR A 93 -15.42 2.41 0.77
N ALA A 94 -16.25 3.23 1.43
CA ALA A 94 -16.66 3.01 2.81
C ALA A 94 -17.31 1.62 3.00
N TRP A 95 -16.83 0.88 4.00
CA TRP A 95 -17.36 -0.45 4.32
C TRP A 95 -18.74 -0.35 4.97
N ALA A 96 -18.95 0.57 5.92
CA ALA A 96 -20.22 0.74 6.59
C ALA A 96 -21.21 1.59 5.75
N ARG A 97 -22.51 1.47 6.07
CA ARG A 97 -23.57 2.29 5.47
C ARG A 97 -23.42 3.72 5.98
N THR A 98 -22.64 4.55 5.30
CA THR A 98 -22.53 5.97 5.61
C THR A 98 -23.85 6.68 5.30
N ARG A 99 -24.21 7.67 6.13
CA ARG A 99 -25.49 8.41 6.04
C ARG A 99 -25.58 9.31 4.79
N ALA A 100 -24.47 9.48 4.07
CA ALA A 100 -24.42 10.22 2.83
C ALA A 100 -25.20 9.48 1.74
N ARG A 101 -26.26 10.12 1.23
CA ARG A 101 -27.23 9.58 0.27
C ARG A 101 -26.58 9.02 -1.03
N SER A 102 -25.38 9.51 -1.38
CA SER A 102 -24.57 9.10 -2.54
C SER A 102 -23.73 7.83 -2.32
N ALA A 103 -23.35 7.52 -1.07
CA ALA A 103 -22.46 6.40 -0.76
C ALA A 103 -23.24 5.09 -0.58
N ARG A 104 -23.60 4.41 -1.69
CA ARG A 104 -24.10 3.03 -1.59
C ARG A 104 -23.02 2.17 -0.91
N PRO A 105 -23.41 1.31 0.05
CA PRO A 105 -22.47 0.45 0.76
C PRO A 105 -21.75 -0.46 -0.22
N MET A 106 -20.49 -0.77 0.10
CA MET A 106 -19.68 -1.70 -0.66
C MET A 106 -20.42 -3.04 -0.87
N PRO A 107 -20.54 -3.54 -2.12
CA PRO A 107 -21.19 -4.80 -2.40
C PRO A 107 -20.53 -5.96 -1.64
N TRP A 108 -21.35 -6.91 -1.20
CA TRP A 108 -20.88 -8.07 -0.43
C TRP A 108 -19.83 -8.89 -1.21
N TRP A 109 -20.00 -9.04 -2.52
CA TRP A 109 -19.07 -9.78 -3.39
C TRP A 109 -17.68 -9.14 -3.40
N MET A 110 -17.59 -7.81 -3.31
CA MET A 110 -16.31 -7.13 -3.31
C MET A 110 -15.58 -7.26 -1.97
N ARG A 111 -16.34 -7.29 -0.87
CA ARG A 111 -15.78 -7.60 0.46
C ARG A 111 -15.24 -9.04 0.50
N ALA A 112 -16.01 -9.99 -0.03
CA ALA A 112 -15.59 -11.38 -0.15
C ALA A 112 -14.33 -11.50 -1.03
N ASN A 113 -14.27 -10.79 -2.17
CA ASN A 113 -13.10 -10.75 -3.04
C ASN A 113 -11.83 -10.23 -2.33
N LEU A 114 -11.96 -9.17 -1.54
CA LEU A 114 -10.85 -8.61 -0.75
C LEU A 114 -10.39 -9.56 0.36
N ALA A 115 -11.33 -10.15 1.10
CA ALA A 115 -11.03 -11.12 2.15
C ALA A 115 -10.35 -12.38 1.57
N LEU A 116 -10.87 -12.87 0.44
CA LEU A 116 -10.30 -14.01 -0.27
C LEU A 116 -8.91 -13.69 -0.80
N GLY A 117 -8.72 -12.54 -1.47
CA GLY A 117 -7.41 -12.11 -1.96
C GLY A 117 -6.38 -12.00 -0.83
N ALA A 118 -6.75 -11.38 0.30
CA ALA A 118 -5.89 -11.28 1.47
C ALA A 118 -5.54 -12.66 2.05
N ALA A 119 -6.53 -13.55 2.19
CA ALA A 119 -6.31 -14.91 2.67
C ALA A 119 -5.38 -15.71 1.74
N LEU A 120 -5.60 -15.64 0.42
CA LEU A 120 -4.75 -16.30 -0.57
C LEU A 120 -3.33 -15.74 -0.56
N GLN A 121 -3.15 -14.43 -0.38
CA GLN A 121 -1.83 -13.82 -0.22
C GLN A 121 -1.10 -14.37 1.00
N ILE A 122 -1.78 -14.41 2.15
CA ILE A 122 -1.22 -14.92 3.41
C ILE A 122 -0.81 -16.39 3.25
N VAL A 123 -1.69 -17.20 2.66
CA VAL A 123 -1.42 -18.62 2.38
C VAL A 123 -0.23 -18.77 1.44
N ALA A 124 -0.14 -18.00 0.35
CA ALA A 124 0.98 -18.07 -0.58
C ALA A 124 2.32 -17.69 0.09
N CYS A 125 2.34 -16.63 0.90
CA CYS A 125 3.53 -16.20 1.63
C CYS A 125 3.99 -17.28 2.63
N TYR A 126 3.08 -17.84 3.42
CA TYR A 126 3.44 -18.88 4.38
C TYR A 126 3.79 -20.21 3.71
N ALA A 127 3.13 -20.55 2.60
CA ALA A 127 3.46 -21.72 1.81
C ALA A 127 4.90 -21.63 1.29
N ALA A 128 5.27 -20.50 0.69
CA ALA A 128 6.64 -20.26 0.23
C ALA A 128 7.66 -20.25 1.38
N GLN A 129 7.32 -19.67 2.53
CA GLN A 129 8.23 -19.55 3.68
C GLN A 129 8.50 -20.88 4.38
N PHE A 130 7.45 -21.69 4.63
CA PHE A 130 7.57 -22.93 5.41
C PHE A 130 7.78 -24.18 4.55
N PHE A 131 7.28 -24.17 3.31
CA PHE A 131 7.37 -25.30 2.39
C PHE A 131 8.26 -24.98 1.18
N GLY A 132 9.25 -24.10 1.36
CA GLY A 132 10.18 -23.70 0.30
C GLY A 132 10.85 -24.89 -0.39
N SER A 133 11.20 -25.95 0.36
CA SER A 133 11.80 -27.18 -0.19
C SER A 133 10.85 -28.01 -1.06
N LEU A 134 9.53 -27.87 -0.91
CA LEU A 134 8.54 -28.51 -1.77
C LEU A 134 8.16 -27.61 -2.95
N CYS A 135 8.35 -26.30 -2.81
CA CYS A 135 8.00 -25.31 -3.83
C CYS A 135 9.11 -25.10 -4.85
N PHE A 136 10.36 -25.11 -4.40
CA PHE A 136 11.52 -24.80 -5.21
C PHE A 136 12.48 -25.98 -5.22
N ALA A 137 13.02 -26.29 -6.39
CA ALA A 137 14.14 -27.20 -6.51
C ALA A 137 15.36 -26.58 -5.76
N PRO A 138 16.22 -27.41 -5.13
CA PRO A 138 17.45 -26.90 -4.55
C PRO A 138 18.30 -26.31 -5.67
N PHE A 139 18.48 -25.00 -5.65
CA PHE A 139 19.25 -24.25 -6.63
C PHE A 139 20.03 -23.17 -5.88
N GLU A 140 21.33 -23.18 -6.07
CA GLU A 140 22.24 -22.23 -5.43
C GLU A 140 22.66 -21.13 -6.40
N MET A 141 23.10 -19.99 -5.90
CA MET A 141 23.53 -18.88 -6.77
C MET A 141 24.72 -19.23 -7.66
N THR A 142 25.50 -20.26 -7.29
CA THR A 142 26.66 -20.75 -8.06
C THR A 142 26.30 -21.79 -9.10
N ASP A 143 25.06 -22.30 -9.08
CA ASP A 143 24.61 -23.36 -9.98
C ASP A 143 24.31 -22.82 -11.39
N SER A 144 24.56 -23.65 -12.40
CA SER A 144 24.26 -23.32 -13.78
C SER A 144 22.88 -23.89 -14.18
N ILE A 145 22.08 -23.09 -14.90
CA ILE A 145 20.74 -23.51 -15.34
C ILE A 145 20.81 -24.72 -16.27
N ASP A 146 21.87 -24.79 -17.08
CA ASP A 146 22.07 -25.89 -18.04
C ASP A 146 22.37 -27.22 -17.34
N GLU A 147 23.08 -27.23 -16.20
CA GLU A 147 23.48 -28.49 -15.52
C GLU A 147 22.45 -28.96 -14.49
N GLN A 148 21.83 -28.07 -13.72
CA GLN A 148 20.90 -28.46 -12.64
C GLN A 148 19.42 -28.46 -13.02
N LEU A 149 19.01 -27.78 -14.10
CA LEU A 149 17.61 -27.59 -14.46
C LEU A 149 17.25 -28.12 -15.85
N ASP A 150 18.11 -28.96 -16.44
CA ASP A 150 17.97 -29.52 -17.80
C ASP A 150 17.76 -28.42 -18.88
N GLY A 151 18.33 -27.23 -18.67
CA GLY A 151 18.19 -26.08 -19.58
C GLY A 151 16.82 -25.39 -19.56
N ASP A 152 15.87 -25.81 -18.71
CA ASP A 152 14.56 -25.17 -18.56
C ASP A 152 14.41 -24.51 -17.18
N TRP A 153 14.39 -23.18 -17.16
CA TRP A 153 14.21 -22.37 -15.96
C TRP A 153 12.90 -22.67 -15.20
N THR A 154 11.88 -23.24 -15.86
CA THR A 154 10.61 -23.60 -15.23
C THR A 154 10.71 -24.84 -14.32
N ASN A 155 11.79 -25.62 -14.44
CA ASN A 155 12.06 -26.75 -13.55
C ASN A 155 12.49 -26.31 -12.15
N LEU A 156 12.89 -25.04 -11.97
CA LEU A 156 13.14 -24.47 -10.66
C LEU A 156 11.88 -24.51 -9.78
N PHE A 157 10.71 -24.39 -10.40
CA PHE A 157 9.42 -24.45 -9.73
C PHE A 157 8.87 -25.87 -9.79
N LEU A 158 8.99 -26.58 -8.67
CA LEU A 158 8.34 -27.86 -8.48
C LEU A 158 6.81 -27.72 -8.63
N PRO A 159 6.06 -28.82 -8.84
CA PRO A 159 4.61 -28.75 -9.05
C PRO A 159 3.87 -27.94 -7.97
N ALA A 160 4.29 -28.08 -6.70
CA ALA A 160 3.72 -27.29 -5.60
C ALA A 160 4.09 -25.80 -5.68
N GLY A 161 5.31 -25.45 -6.10
CA GLY A 161 5.74 -24.06 -6.29
C GLY A 161 4.96 -23.37 -7.41
N ARG A 162 4.68 -24.09 -8.50
CA ARG A 162 3.80 -23.59 -9.57
C ARG A 162 2.42 -23.24 -9.04
N VAL A 163 1.85 -24.09 -8.18
CA VAL A 163 0.55 -23.81 -7.52
C VAL A 163 0.64 -22.57 -6.63
N VAL A 164 1.68 -22.43 -5.81
CA VAL A 164 1.87 -21.26 -4.93
C VAL A 164 1.99 -19.96 -5.74
N ILE A 165 2.74 -19.99 -6.84
CA ILE A 165 2.87 -18.86 -7.76
C ILE A 165 1.53 -18.50 -8.39
N LEU A 166 0.76 -19.50 -8.85
CA LEU A 166 -0.57 -19.28 -9.39
C LEU A 166 -1.52 -18.66 -8.34
N VAL A 167 -1.49 -19.15 -7.10
CA VAL A 167 -2.29 -18.58 -6.00
C VAL A 167 -1.89 -17.13 -5.72
N TRP A 168 -0.60 -16.81 -5.77
CA TRP A 168 -0.10 -15.44 -5.65
C TRP A 168 -0.62 -14.55 -6.78
N PHE A 169 -0.56 -15.01 -8.04
CA PHE A 169 -1.12 -14.27 -9.18
C PHE A 169 -2.63 -14.06 -9.07
N VAL A 170 -3.37 -15.06 -8.60
CA VAL A 170 -4.83 -14.93 -8.34
C VAL A 170 -5.10 -13.90 -7.26
N SER A 171 -4.30 -13.86 -6.19
CA SER A 171 -4.38 -12.81 -5.17
C SER A 171 -4.14 -11.41 -5.77
N CYS A 172 -3.10 -11.25 -6.58
CA CYS A 172 -2.82 -10.00 -7.29
C CYS A 172 -3.97 -9.60 -8.23
N ALA A 173 -4.57 -10.56 -8.93
CA ALA A 173 -5.73 -10.33 -9.79
C ALA A 173 -6.95 -9.85 -8.99
N ASN A 174 -7.24 -10.47 -7.84
CA ASN A 174 -8.32 -10.02 -6.95
C ASN A 174 -8.10 -8.58 -6.46
N LEU A 175 -6.86 -8.22 -6.14
CA LEU A 175 -6.49 -6.85 -5.77
C LEU A 175 -6.64 -5.87 -6.95
N ALA A 176 -6.27 -6.29 -8.16
CA ALA A 176 -6.44 -5.48 -9.37
C ALA A 176 -7.92 -5.22 -9.67
N VAL A 177 -8.77 -6.26 -9.58
CA VAL A 177 -10.23 -6.14 -9.72
C VAL A 177 -10.78 -5.15 -8.69
N PHE A 178 -10.35 -5.25 -7.43
CA PHE A 178 -10.75 -4.31 -6.40
C PHE A 178 -10.33 -2.87 -6.73
N ARG A 179 -9.08 -2.65 -7.16
CA ARG A 179 -8.57 -1.33 -7.52
C ARG A 179 -9.34 -0.72 -8.69
N LEU A 180 -9.60 -1.49 -9.75
CA LEU A 180 -10.35 -1.04 -10.91
C LEU A 180 -11.78 -0.64 -10.53
N TRP A 181 -12.47 -1.48 -9.78
CA TRP A 181 -13.80 -1.16 -9.27
C TRP A 181 -13.78 0.06 -8.35
N ALA A 182 -12.80 0.17 -7.44
CA ALA A 182 -12.69 1.31 -6.55
C ALA A 182 -12.45 2.62 -7.31
N GLN A 183 -11.63 2.59 -8.36
CA GLN A 183 -11.43 3.74 -9.26
C GLN A 183 -12.71 4.12 -10.00
N LEU A 184 -13.44 3.14 -10.54
CA LEU A 184 -14.74 3.39 -11.18
C LEU A 184 -15.75 3.97 -10.17
N ARG A 185 -15.73 3.47 -8.93
CA ARG A 185 -16.59 3.93 -7.84
C ARG A 185 -16.27 5.36 -7.44
N VAL A 186 -15.00 5.70 -7.31
CA VAL A 186 -14.53 7.07 -7.02
C VAL A 186 -14.95 8.02 -8.13
N ARG A 187 -14.79 7.64 -9.40
CA ARG A 187 -15.23 8.47 -10.53
C ARG A 187 -16.74 8.73 -10.50
N ALA A 188 -17.54 7.70 -10.21
CA ALA A 188 -18.99 7.85 -10.07
C ALA A 188 -19.35 8.76 -8.88
N TYR A 189 -18.66 8.62 -7.74
CA TYR A 189 -18.88 9.44 -6.55
C TYR A 189 -18.53 10.92 -6.79
N VAL A 190 -17.42 11.20 -7.47
CA VAL A 190 -17.02 12.57 -7.81
C VAL A 190 -18.03 13.21 -8.77
N ARG A 191 -18.53 12.47 -9.77
CA ARG A 191 -19.56 12.96 -10.69
C ARG A 191 -20.85 13.33 -9.95
N ASP A 192 -21.34 12.43 -9.09
CA ASP A 192 -22.56 12.66 -8.31
C ASP A 192 -22.41 13.86 -7.37
N SER A 193 -21.24 14.03 -6.75
CA SER A 193 -20.93 15.17 -5.89
C SER A 193 -20.87 16.49 -6.68
N ALA A 194 -20.39 16.46 -7.93
CA ALA A 194 -20.35 17.64 -8.79
C ALA A 194 -21.76 18.05 -9.27
N ASP A 195 -22.60 17.06 -9.62
CA ASP A 195 -24.00 17.29 -10.00
C ASP A 195 -24.82 17.88 -8.82
N ASP A 196 -24.59 17.38 -7.59
CA ASP A 196 -25.20 17.92 -6.36
C ASP A 196 -24.81 19.37 -6.07
N LEU A 197 -23.56 19.76 -6.33
CA LEU A 197 -23.09 21.14 -6.18
C LEU A 197 -23.72 22.06 -7.23
N ALA A 198 -23.73 21.62 -8.49
CA ALA A 198 -24.35 22.37 -9.58
C ALA A 198 -25.86 22.60 -9.35
N PHE A 199 -26.57 21.62 -8.79
CA PHE A 199 -27.99 21.76 -8.45
C PHE A 199 -28.22 22.82 -7.36
N LYS A 200 -27.39 22.84 -6.30
CA LYS A 200 -27.50 23.83 -5.21
C LYS A 200 -27.21 25.25 -5.65
N ASP A 201 -26.26 25.46 -6.56
CA ASP A 201 -25.97 26.78 -7.12
C ASP A 201 -27.16 27.30 -7.94
N VAL A 202 -27.80 26.45 -8.74
CA VAL A 202 -29.00 26.81 -9.51
C VAL A 202 -30.16 27.20 -8.58
N ASP A 203 -30.37 26.45 -7.50
CA ASP A 203 -31.41 26.75 -6.50
C ASP A 203 -31.12 28.05 -5.72
N GLN A 204 -29.85 28.32 -5.37
CA GLN A 204 -29.47 29.59 -4.75
C GLN A 204 -29.70 30.78 -5.69
N VAL A 205 -29.30 30.66 -6.95
CA VAL A 205 -29.51 31.72 -7.96
C VAL A 205 -31.00 31.96 -8.18
N ARG A 206 -31.81 30.91 -8.24
CA ARG A 206 -33.28 31.02 -8.35
C ARG A 206 -33.88 31.68 -7.11
N ALA A 207 -33.46 31.31 -5.90
CA ALA A 207 -33.93 31.92 -4.65
C ALA A 207 -33.58 33.42 -4.54
N MET A 208 -32.40 33.81 -5.03
CA MET A 208 -32.02 35.23 -5.11
C MET A 208 -32.91 35.99 -6.11
N SER A 209 -33.17 35.42 -7.30
CA SER A 209 -34.02 36.06 -8.31
C SER A 209 -35.46 36.32 -7.85
N THR A 210 -36.05 35.39 -7.07
CA THR A 210 -37.39 35.56 -6.49
C THR A 210 -37.42 36.61 -5.39
N THR A 211 -36.33 36.76 -4.64
CA THR A 211 -36.21 37.79 -3.58
C THR A 211 -36.11 39.19 -4.19
N THR A 212 -35.36 39.34 -5.29
CA THR A 212 -35.24 40.63 -6.00
C THR A 212 -36.54 41.03 -6.69
N ALA A 213 -37.27 40.07 -7.28
CA ALA A 213 -38.58 40.33 -7.88
C ALA A 213 -39.64 40.76 -6.84
N SER A 214 -39.65 40.11 -5.67
CA SER A 214 -40.54 40.49 -4.57
C SER A 214 -40.19 41.87 -3.98
N ALA A 215 -38.90 42.23 -3.92
CA ALA A 215 -38.48 43.56 -3.44
C ALA A 215 -38.87 44.69 -4.40
N ALA A 216 -38.81 44.44 -5.72
CA ALA A 216 -39.24 45.40 -6.74
C ALA A 216 -40.75 45.68 -6.69
N GLN A 217 -41.58 44.64 -6.51
CA GLN A 217 -43.04 44.83 -6.40
C GLN A 217 -43.47 45.61 -5.15
N ILE A 218 -42.74 45.47 -4.03
CA ILE A 218 -43.02 46.22 -2.79
C ILE A 218 -42.62 47.70 -2.91
N SER A 219 -41.61 48.00 -3.73
CA SER A 219 -41.19 49.38 -4.03
C SER A 219 -42.20 50.12 -4.92
N GLU A 220 -42.92 49.41 -5.80
CA GLU A 220 -43.88 50.01 -6.73
C GLU A 220 -45.26 50.26 -6.10
N SER A 221 -45.55 49.61 -4.96
CA SER A 221 -46.83 49.72 -4.26
C SER A 221 -46.84 50.73 -3.10
N ARG A 222 -45.78 51.53 -2.91
CA ARG A 222 -45.79 52.66 -1.95
C ARG A 222 -46.08 53.97 -2.69
N PRO A 223 -47.28 54.54 -2.54
CA PRO A 223 -47.62 55.87 -3.05
C PRO A 223 -46.89 56.99 -2.30
#